data_AF-A0A0K2VVJ8-F1
#
_entry.id   AF-A0A0K2VVJ8-F1
#
_cell.length_a   1.000
_cell.length_b   1.000
_cell.length_c   1.000
_cell.angle_alpha   90.00
_cell.angle_beta   90.00
_cell.angle_gamma   90.00
#
_symmetry.space_group_name_H-M   'P 1'
#
loop_
_entity.id
_entity.type
_entity.pdbx_description
1 polymer ?
#
loop_
_entity_poly.entity_id
_entity_poly.type
_entity_poly.pdbx_seq_one_letter_code
_entity_poly.pdbx_strand_id
1 'polypeptide(L)'
;MSLSDETAGLHEVAAAIGRKPSWLKRNWLKLHVEKGFPRKIATGDVWPRRQVEVWLRSGGAVLPAPVPANQNDGEADLVSAAAAALRAHYGAHP
;
A
#
# COMPACT_ATOMS: atom_id res chain seq x y z
N MET A 1 -6.20 4.07 -21.36
CA MET A 1 -4.99 3.98 -20.52
C MET A 1 -4.53 2.54 -20.59
N SER A 2 -3.34 2.25 -21.13
CA SER A 2 -2.86 0.87 -21.30
C SER A 2 -2.29 0.37 -19.97
N LEU A 3 -2.54 -0.89 -19.58
CA LEU A 3 -2.01 -1.49 -18.34
C LEU A 3 -0.48 -1.49 -18.27
N SER A 4 0.20 -1.35 -19.41
CA SER A 4 1.66 -1.21 -19.50
C SER A 4 2.18 0.06 -18.81
N ASP A 5 1.35 1.08 -18.62
CA ASP A 5 1.74 2.33 -17.96
C ASP A 5 1.76 2.25 -16.42
N GLU A 6 1.24 1.17 -15.84
CA GLU A 6 1.09 1.05 -14.38
C GLU A 6 2.36 0.55 -13.69
N THR A 7 3.28 -0.05 -14.45
CA THR A 7 4.47 -0.72 -13.91
C THR A 7 5.76 -0.15 -14.49
N ALA A 8 6.71 0.15 -13.62
CA ALA A 8 8.04 0.64 -13.99
C ALA A 8 9.08 -0.47 -13.90
N GLY A 9 9.85 -0.66 -14.96
CA GLY A 9 10.87 -1.71 -15.05
C GLY A 9 12.15 -1.35 -14.28
N LEU A 10 12.97 -2.36 -13.98
CA LEU A 10 14.24 -2.20 -13.25
C LEU A 10 15.13 -1.07 -13.78
N HIS A 11 15.30 -0.96 -15.09
CA HIS A 11 16.17 0.05 -15.70
C HIS A 11 15.64 1.48 -15.51
N GLU A 12 14.33 1.65 -15.68
CA GLU A 12 13.65 2.94 -15.50
C GLU A 12 13.75 3.41 -14.05
N VAL A 13 13.41 2.52 -13.11
CA VAL A 13 13.45 2.83 -11.68
C VAL A 13 14.88 3.11 -11.22
N ALA A 14 15.86 2.33 -11.69
CA ALA A 14 17.27 2.52 -11.37
C ALA A 14 17.80 3.87 -11.90
N ALA A 15 17.41 4.25 -13.12
CA ALA A 15 17.74 5.56 -13.70
C ALA A 15 17.14 6.70 -12.88
N ALA A 16 15.87 6.58 -12.45
CA ALA A 16 15.18 7.60 -11.68
C ALA A 16 15.82 7.85 -10.29
N ILE A 17 16.42 6.83 -9.67
CA ILE A 17 17.16 6.95 -8.40
C ILE A 17 18.65 7.25 -8.59
N GLY A 18 19.14 7.33 -9.82
CA GLY A 18 20.56 7.55 -10.13
C GLY A 18 21.49 6.40 -9.72
N ARG A 19 21.01 5.15 -9.77
CA ARG A 19 21.79 3.95 -9.39
C ARG A 19 21.87 2.95 -10.54
N LYS A 20 22.80 2.00 -10.43
CA LYS A 20 22.91 0.90 -11.40
C LYS A 20 21.75 -0.10 -11.23
N PRO A 21 21.18 -0.66 -12.31
CA PRO A 21 20.14 -1.69 -12.24
C PRO A 21 20.53 -2.90 -11.38
N SER A 22 21.78 -3.36 -11.52
CA SER A 22 22.33 -4.47 -10.72
C SER A 22 22.44 -4.15 -9.23
N TRP A 23 22.67 -2.88 -8.88
CA TRP A 23 22.67 -2.42 -7.50
C TRP A 23 21.26 -2.44 -6.92
N LEU A 24 20.27 -1.94 -7.65
CA LEU A 24 18.88 -1.91 -7.22
C LEU A 24 18.35 -3.33 -6.98
N LYS A 25 18.65 -4.28 -7.86
CA LYS A 25 18.24 -5.68 -7.70
C LYS A 25 18.76 -6.33 -6.40
N ARG A 26 19.93 -5.92 -5.91
CA ARG A 26 20.53 -6.45 -4.66
C ARG A 26 20.11 -5.67 -3.41
N ASN A 27 19.83 -4.37 -3.55
CA ASN A 27 19.64 -3.46 -2.42
C ASN A 27 18.21 -2.94 -2.24
N TRP A 28 17.26 -3.29 -3.13
CA TRP A 28 15.88 -2.79 -3.04
C TRP A 28 15.23 -3.11 -1.68
N LEU A 29 15.48 -4.29 -1.11
CA LEU A 29 14.89 -4.67 0.17
C LEU A 29 15.45 -3.83 1.32
N LYS A 30 16.76 -3.58 1.31
CA LYS A 30 17.40 -2.69 2.27
C LYS A 30 16.86 -1.26 2.14
N LEU A 31 16.68 -0.79 0.91
CA LEU A 31 16.10 0.51 0.62
C LEU A 31 14.63 0.63 1.09
N HIS A 32 13.86 -0.47 1.02
CA HIS A 32 12.50 -0.54 1.56
C HIS A 32 12.50 -0.40 3.08
N VAL A 33 13.39 -1.14 3.77
CA VAL A 33 13.50 -1.11 5.23
C VAL A 33 13.99 0.25 5.74
N GLU A 34 14.99 0.84 5.09
CA GLU A 34 15.61 2.08 5.56
C GLU A 34 14.83 3.34 5.15
N LYS A 35 14.22 3.34 3.96
CA LYS A 35 13.66 4.55 3.33
C LYS A 35 12.22 4.40 2.85
N GLY A 36 11.56 3.28 3.17
CA GLY A 36 10.18 3.04 2.73
C GLY A 36 10.02 2.89 1.22
N PHE A 37 11.06 2.51 0.49
CA PHE A 37 11.01 2.32 -0.97
C PHE A 37 9.94 1.28 -1.37
N PRO A 38 9.20 1.45 -2.49
CA PRO A 38 8.14 0.52 -2.87
C PRO A 38 8.61 -0.93 -3.01
N ARG A 39 7.75 -1.87 -2.62
CA ARG A 39 8.00 -3.31 -2.83
C ARG A 39 7.87 -3.65 -4.31
N LYS A 40 8.70 -4.60 -4.76
CA LYS A 40 8.61 -5.14 -6.11
C LYS A 40 7.41 -6.08 -6.26
N ILE A 41 6.90 -6.17 -7.48
CA ILE A 41 5.87 -7.14 -7.87
C ILE A 41 6.53 -8.53 -7.94
N ALA A 42 5.85 -9.57 -7.45
CA ALA A 42 6.41 -10.93 -7.40
C ALA A 42 6.83 -11.46 -8.77
N THR A 43 6.08 -11.09 -9.82
CA THR A 43 6.26 -11.54 -11.21
C THR A 43 7.36 -10.76 -11.97
N GLY A 44 8.46 -10.39 -11.30
CA GLY A 44 9.64 -9.82 -11.96
C GLY A 44 10.41 -8.79 -11.15
N ASP A 45 11.37 -8.13 -11.81
CA ASP A 45 12.08 -6.96 -11.26
C ASP A 45 11.35 -5.67 -11.72
N VAL A 46 10.09 -5.55 -11.30
CA VAL A 46 9.17 -4.48 -11.70
C VAL A 46 8.48 -3.89 -10.48
N TRP A 47 8.23 -2.58 -10.50
CA TRP A 47 7.59 -1.84 -9.42
C TRP A 47 6.32 -1.13 -9.89
N PRO A 48 5.35 -0.87 -9.00
CA PRO A 48 4.22 0.00 -9.32
C PRO A 48 4.72 1.43 -9.61
N ARG A 49 4.52 1.94 -10.83
CA ARG A 49 5.06 3.23 -11.27
C ARG A 49 4.58 4.38 -10.37
N ARG A 50 3.28 4.41 -10.05
CA ARG A 50 2.70 5.43 -9.15
C ARG A 50 3.35 5.47 -7.77
N GLN A 51 3.66 4.32 -7.17
CA GLN A 51 4.32 4.30 -5.86
C GLN A 51 5.75 4.82 -5.94
N VAL A 52 6.48 4.45 -7.00
CA VAL A 52 7.84 4.95 -7.24
C VAL A 52 7.84 6.46 -7.46
N GLU A 53 6.89 6.99 -8.24
CA GLU A 53 6.75 8.44 -8.44
C GLU A 53 6.44 9.17 -7.14
N VAL A 54 5.51 8.68 -6.33
CA VAL A 54 5.18 9.28 -5.03
C VAL A 54 6.40 9.28 -4.11
N TRP A 55 7.15 8.17 -4.06
CA TRP A 55 8.37 8.07 -3.27
C TRP A 55 9.50 9.00 -3.76
N LEU A 56 9.65 9.17 -5.07
CA LEU A 56 10.61 10.11 -5.64
C LEU A 56 10.22 11.56 -5.34
N ARG A 57 8.93 11.91 -5.45
CA ARG A 57 8.41 13.24 -5.10
C ARG A 57 8.54 13.54 -3.61
N SER A 58 8.44 12.53 -2.74
CA SER A 58 8.70 12.69 -1.30
C SER A 58 10.18 12.76 -0.94
N GLY A 59 11.10 12.69 -1.92
CA GLY A 59 12.54 12.75 -1.69
C GLY A 59 13.11 11.53 -0.96
N GLY A 60 12.41 10.39 -1.03
CA GLY A 60 12.73 9.22 -0.22
C GLY A 60 12.51 9.41 1.27
N ALA A 61 11.74 10.42 1.66
CA ALA A 61 11.19 10.51 3.01
C ALA A 61 10.17 9.38 3.20
N VAL A 62 10.27 8.71 4.33
CA VAL A 62 9.28 7.74 4.81
C VAL A 62 7.96 8.49 4.92
N LEU A 63 7.09 8.31 3.94
CA LEU A 63 5.68 8.65 4.14
C LEU A 63 5.22 7.76 5.30
N PRO A 64 4.58 8.33 6.34
CA PRO A 64 4.03 7.52 7.42
C PRO A 64 3.23 6.39 6.79
N ALA A 65 3.47 5.16 7.25
CA ALA A 65 2.82 3.98 6.71
C ALA A 65 1.33 4.28 6.55
N PRO A 66 0.71 3.94 5.40
CA PRO A 66 -0.73 4.12 5.26
C PRO A 66 -1.38 3.41 6.43
N VAL A 67 -2.16 4.17 7.18
CA VAL A 67 -2.93 3.70 8.33
C VAL A 67 -3.62 2.40 7.89
N PRO A 68 -3.56 1.31 8.68
CA PRO A 68 -4.19 0.06 8.29
C PRO A 68 -5.63 0.34 7.85
N ALA A 69 -6.00 -0.09 6.65
CA ALA A 69 -7.33 0.13 6.06
C ALA A 69 -8.49 -0.47 6.90
N ASN A 70 -8.13 -1.22 7.93
CA ASN A 70 -8.92 -1.64 9.06
C ASN A 70 -8.60 -0.68 10.22
N GLN A 71 -9.31 0.44 10.29
CA GLN A 71 -9.54 1.15 11.54
C GLN A 71 -11.04 1.23 11.72
N ASN A 72 -11.62 0.17 12.30
CA ASN A 72 -12.94 0.25 12.90
C ASN A 72 -12.84 0.90 14.29
N ASP A 73 -12.09 2.01 14.41
CA ASP A 73 -11.93 2.77 15.67
C ASP A 73 -13.18 3.62 16.00
N GLY A 74 -14.24 3.48 15.21
CA GLY A 74 -15.58 3.87 15.61
C GLY A 74 -16.28 2.69 16.24
N GLU A 75 -16.14 2.54 17.55
CA GLU A 75 -16.89 1.61 18.41
C GLU A 75 -18.38 2.03 18.47
N ALA A 76 -19.05 2.07 17.31
CA ALA A 76 -20.48 1.85 17.30
C ALA A 76 -20.64 0.35 17.53
N ASP A 77 -21.28 -0.05 18.62
CA ASP A 77 -21.62 -1.44 18.87
C ASP A 77 -22.66 -1.91 17.83
N LEU A 78 -22.16 -2.22 16.63
CA LEU A 78 -22.94 -2.67 15.48
C LEU A 78 -23.62 -4.01 15.79
N VAL A 79 -23.08 -4.78 16.73
CA VAL A 79 -23.65 -6.05 17.18
C VAL A 79 -24.91 -5.77 18.00
N SER A 80 -24.85 -4.82 18.95
CA SER A 80 -26.05 -4.41 19.71
C SER A 80 -27.09 -3.73 18.85
N ALA A 81 -26.68 -2.92 17.87
CA ALA A 81 -27.61 -2.30 16.91
C ALA A 81 -28.32 -3.35 16.03
N ALA A 82 -27.59 -4.35 15.53
CA ALA A 82 -28.17 -5.45 14.77
C ALA A 82 -29.11 -6.32 15.62
N ALA A 83 -28.72 -6.63 16.87
CA ALA A 83 -29.56 -7.39 17.79
C ALA A 83 -30.87 -6.65 18.15
N ALA A 84 -30.80 -5.33 18.34
CA ALA A 84 -31.98 -4.50 18.59
C ALA A 84 -32.92 -4.46 17.37
N ALA A 85 -32.38 -4.31 16.16
CA ALA A 85 -33.16 -4.33 14.93
C ALA A 85 -33.87 -5.69 14.70
N LEU A 86 -33.17 -6.79 14.97
CA LEU A 86 -33.76 -8.14 14.91
C LEU A 86 -34.88 -8.32 15.94
N ARG A 87 -34.69 -7.90 17.19
CA ARG A 87 -35.75 -7.96 18.21
C ARG A 87 -36.97 -7.12 17.83
N ALA A 88 -36.76 -5.91 17.30
CA ALA A 88 -37.84 -5.05 16.82
C ALA A 88 -38.60 -5.67 15.65
N HIS A 89 -37.91 -6.33 14.71
CA HIS A 89 -38.53 -6.96 13.55
C HIS A 89 -39.33 -8.22 13.92
N TYR A 90 -38.87 -9.00 14.90
CA TYR A 90 -39.51 -10.26 15.30
C TYR A 90 -40.42 -10.13 16.54
N GLY A 91 -40.64 -8.92 17.06
CA GLY A 91 -41.64 -8.64 18.08
C GLY A 91 -41.43 -9.33 19.43
N ALA A 92 -40.20 -9.74 19.76
CA ALA A 92 -39.92 -10.42 21.02
C ALA A 92 -39.94 -9.41 22.19
N HIS A 93 -41.05 -9.35 22.91
CA HIS A 93 -41.13 -8.71 24.22
C HIS A 93 -40.45 -9.58 25.30
N PRO A 94 -39.87 -8.97 26.36
CA PRO A 94 -39.21 -9.70 27.45
C PRO A 94 -40.15 -10.67 28.17
#